data_AF-A0A4W3GWQ9-F1
#
_entry.id   AF-A0A4W3GWQ9-F1
#
_cell.length_a   1.000
_cell.length_b   1.000
_cell.length_c   1.000
_cell.angle_alpha   90.00
_cell.angle_beta   90.00
_cell.angle_gamma   90.00
#
_symmetry.space_group_name_H-M   'P 1'
#
loop_
_entity.id
_entity.type
_entity.pdbx_description
1 polymer ?
#
loop_
_entity_poly.entity_id
_entity_poly.type
_entity_poly.pdbx_seq_one_letter_code
_entity_poly.pdbx_strand_id
1 'polypeptide(L)'
;MLVACFQPSLSPMAPVPCRLSVSASVAGEVGLMSCVLPEDVLGDILSERLQQSDCFQGFVFDGLHTLYSLSEGNALVALLKAFNNRRHIYFINLSQEFSILQEEEKVRKEEEGMLAK
;
A
#
# COMPACT_ATOMS: atom_id res chain seq x y z
N MET A 1 -4.24 16.98 -3.21
CA MET A 1 -5.44 17.15 -2.38
C MET A 1 -5.60 15.91 -1.53
N LEU A 2 -5.19 15.97 -0.26
CA LEU A 2 -5.56 14.94 0.72
C LEU A 2 -7.06 15.10 0.99
N VAL A 3 -7.84 14.04 0.79
CA VAL A 3 -9.22 13.97 1.29
C VAL A 3 -9.16 13.22 2.61
N ALA A 4 -9.25 13.96 3.70
CA ALA A 4 -9.47 13.41 5.02
C ALA A 4 -10.95 12.98 5.13
N CYS A 5 -11.20 11.68 5.24
CA CYS A 5 -12.49 11.20 5.72
C CYS A 5 -12.52 11.37 7.25
N PHE A 6 -13.09 12.49 7.69
CA PHE A 6 -13.54 12.67 9.06
C PHE A 6 -14.75 11.77 9.29
N GLN A 7 -14.73 10.87 10.28
CA GLN A 7 -15.90 10.53 11.11
C GLN A 7 -15.55 9.64 12.32
N PRO A 8 -16.41 9.67 13.36
CA PRO A 8 -16.05 9.42 14.76
C PRO A 8 -16.13 7.93 15.16
N SER A 9 -15.48 7.64 16.27
CA SER A 9 -15.45 6.39 17.02
C SER A 9 -16.76 5.59 17.04
N LEU A 10 -16.71 4.31 16.63
CA LEU A 10 -17.05 3.14 17.49
C LEU A 10 -16.91 1.79 16.75
N SER A 11 -16.33 0.83 17.46
CA SER A 11 -16.39 -0.65 17.30
C SER A 11 -15.53 -1.37 16.23
N PRO A 12 -14.84 -2.48 16.60
CA PRO A 12 -14.07 -3.32 15.69
C PRO A 12 -14.90 -4.53 15.25
N MET A 13 -15.17 -4.67 13.95
CA MET A 13 -15.46 -5.94 13.25
C MET A 13 -16.24 -5.64 11.98
N ALA A 14 -15.48 -5.44 10.90
CA ALA A 14 -15.84 -5.58 9.49
C ALA A 14 -15.18 -4.43 8.70
N PRO A 15 -14.58 -4.71 7.54
CA PRO A 15 -14.17 -3.66 6.62
C PRO A 15 -15.42 -2.91 6.20
N VAL A 16 -15.50 -1.65 6.59
CA VAL A 16 -16.61 -0.79 6.17
C VAL A 16 -16.47 -0.58 4.65
N PRO A 17 -17.53 -0.78 3.86
CA PRO A 17 -17.59 -0.39 2.46
C PRO A 17 -17.24 1.10 2.27
N CYS A 18 -15.98 1.41 2.05
CA CYS A 18 -15.49 2.74 1.70
C CYS A 18 -15.90 3.09 0.27
N ARG A 19 -16.77 4.09 0.11
CA ARG A 19 -17.18 4.58 -1.20
C ARG A 19 -16.00 5.32 -1.84
N LEU A 20 -15.43 4.77 -2.91
CA LEU A 20 -14.35 5.42 -3.63
C LEU A 20 -14.89 6.62 -4.40
N SER A 21 -14.34 7.81 -4.15
CA SER A 21 -14.63 9.00 -4.93
C SER A 21 -13.78 8.99 -6.21
N VAL A 22 -14.19 8.22 -7.21
CA VAL A 22 -13.57 8.24 -8.54
C VAL A 22 -14.38 9.16 -9.44
N SER A 23 -13.76 10.23 -9.94
CA SER A 23 -14.34 11.08 -10.98
C SER A 23 -14.26 10.36 -12.33
N ALA A 24 -15.11 9.37 -12.57
CA ALA A 24 -15.23 8.73 -13.89
C ALA A 24 -16.18 9.55 -14.78
N SER A 25 -15.67 10.09 -15.89
CA SER A 25 -16.42 10.95 -16.83
C SER A 25 -17.34 10.19 -17.79
N VAL A 26 -17.77 8.95 -17.50
CA VAL A 26 -18.61 8.17 -18.42
C VAL A 26 -19.85 7.64 -17.69
N ALA A 27 -20.98 7.81 -18.35
CA ALA A 27 -22.34 7.57 -17.90
C ALA A 27 -22.57 6.23 -17.18
N GLY A 28 -23.26 6.30 -16.03
CA GLY A 28 -23.83 5.15 -15.32
C GLY A 28 -23.17 4.89 -13.98
N GLU A 29 -23.66 5.54 -12.92
CA GLU A 29 -23.19 5.36 -11.55
C GLU A 29 -23.40 3.92 -11.06
N VAL A 30 -22.31 3.29 -10.61
CA VAL A 30 -22.34 2.39 -9.46
C VAL A 30 -21.23 2.84 -8.55
N GLY A 31 -21.57 3.44 -7.40
CA GLY A 31 -20.58 3.89 -6.43
C GLY A 31 -19.70 2.72 -6.03
N LEU A 32 -18.41 2.78 -6.39
CA LEU A 32 -17.46 1.72 -6.10
C LEU A 32 -17.33 1.60 -4.57
N MET A 33 -17.78 0.47 -4.02
CA MET A 33 -17.70 0.14 -2.59
C MET A 33 -16.35 -0.51 -2.29
N SER A 34 -15.81 -0.31 -1.07
CA SER A 34 -14.49 -0.83 -0.64
C SER A 34 -14.31 -2.28 -1.02
N CYS A 35 -13.29 -2.52 -1.83
CA CYS A 35 -13.09 -3.79 -2.50
C CYS A 35 -12.06 -4.57 -1.70
N VAL A 36 -12.39 -4.99 -0.48
CA VAL A 36 -11.65 -6.13 0.07
C VAL A 36 -11.91 -7.28 -0.89
N LEU A 37 -10.87 -7.66 -1.63
CA LEU A 37 -10.93 -8.70 -2.63
C LEU A 37 -10.69 -10.04 -1.93
N PRO A 38 -11.38 -11.11 -2.36
CA PRO A 38 -10.93 -12.46 -2.03
C PRO A 38 -9.45 -12.62 -2.42
N GLU A 39 -8.67 -13.29 -1.58
CA GLU A 39 -7.22 -13.42 -1.77
C GLU A 39 -6.87 -14.03 -3.13
N ASP A 40 -7.69 -14.95 -3.62
CA ASP A 40 -7.47 -15.61 -4.90
C ASP A 40 -7.70 -14.63 -6.07
N VAL A 41 -8.72 -13.77 -5.98
CA VAL A 41 -8.98 -12.72 -6.98
C VAL A 41 -7.85 -11.69 -7.00
N LEU A 42 -7.38 -11.26 -5.82
CA LEU A 42 -6.25 -10.35 -5.71
C LEU A 42 -4.97 -10.99 -6.26
N GLY A 43 -4.74 -12.27 -5.94
CA GLY A 43 -3.63 -13.05 -6.45
C GLY A 43 -3.65 -13.20 -7.98
N ASP A 44 -4.82 -13.47 -8.56
CA ASP A 44 -5.00 -13.64 -10.00
C ASP A 44 -4.70 -12.33 -10.76
N ILE A 45 -5.23 -11.19 -10.29
CA ILE A 45 -4.96 -9.87 -10.87
C ILE A 45 -3.46 -9.55 -10.83
N LEU A 46 -2.81 -9.81 -9.69
CA LEU A 46 -1.37 -9.63 -9.55
C LEU A 46 -0.62 -10.56 -10.52
N SER A 47 -1.01 -11.83 -10.61
CA SER A 47 -0.36 -12.81 -11.47
C SER A 47 -0.43 -12.41 -12.95
N GLU A 48 -1.57 -11.88 -13.40
CA GLU A 48 -1.76 -11.41 -14.78
C GLU A 48 -0.83 -10.22 -15.08
N ARG A 49 -0.72 -9.27 -14.14
CA ARG A 49 0.17 -8.11 -14.30
C ARG A 49 1.64 -8.52 -14.35
N LEU A 50 2.03 -9.45 -13.49
CA LEU A 50 3.41 -9.95 -13.41
C LEU A 50 3.85 -10.77 -14.63
N GLN A 51 2.91 -11.27 -15.42
CA GLN A 51 3.16 -12.00 -16.67
C GLN A 51 3.37 -11.07 -17.88
N GLN A 52 3.06 -9.77 -17.74
CA GLN A 52 3.29 -8.80 -18.80
C GLN A 52 4.79 -8.58 -19.05
N SER A 53 5.15 -8.20 -20.29
CA SER A 53 6.54 -8.10 -20.74
C SER A 53 7.37 -7.06 -19.99
N ASP A 54 6.72 -6.02 -19.47
CA ASP A 54 7.35 -4.96 -18.70
C ASP A 54 7.80 -5.41 -17.30
N CYS A 55 7.24 -6.51 -16.77
CA CYS A 55 7.62 -7.09 -15.48
C CYS A 55 8.70 -8.20 -15.59
N PHE A 56 9.27 -8.43 -16.78
CA PHE A 56 10.27 -9.49 -16.99
C PHE A 56 11.60 -9.20 -16.28
N GLN A 57 12.03 -7.93 -16.26
CA GLN A 57 13.28 -7.51 -15.61
C GLN A 57 13.15 -7.39 -14.08
N GLY A 58 11.92 -7.41 -13.57
CA GLY A 58 11.62 -7.23 -12.16
C GLY A 58 10.49 -6.23 -11.95
N PHE A 59 10.07 -6.11 -10.71
CA PHE A 59 9.06 -5.17 -10.24
C PHE A 59 9.31 -4.91 -8.75
N VAL A 60 8.83 -3.77 -8.26
CA VAL A 60 8.94 -3.39 -6.84
C VAL A 60 7.53 -3.11 -6.34
N PHE A 61 7.17 -3.70 -5.21
CA PHE A 61 5.97 -3.35 -4.47
C PHE A 61 6.34 -2.29 -3.44
N ASP A 62 5.60 -1.18 -3.43
CA ASP A 62 5.78 -0.07 -2.49
C ASP A 62 5.47 -0.49 -1.04
N GLY A 63 4.59 -1.48 -0.86
CA GLY A 63 4.30 -2.07 0.43
C GLY A 63 3.18 -3.10 0.39
N LEU A 64 2.86 -3.63 1.57
CA LEU A 64 1.75 -4.57 1.77
C LEU A 64 0.47 -3.87 2.23
N HIS A 65 0.55 -2.59 2.59
CA HIS A 65 -0.60 -1.80 2.99
C HIS A 65 -1.46 -1.49 1.77
N THR A 66 -2.68 -2.04 1.74
CA THR A 66 -3.60 -1.89 0.62
C THR A 66 -5.04 -1.90 1.07
N LEU A 67 -5.90 -1.16 0.35
CA LEU A 67 -7.35 -1.16 0.58
C LEU A 67 -8.02 -2.46 0.11
N TYR A 68 -7.31 -3.28 -0.67
CA TYR A 68 -7.85 -4.48 -1.28
C TYR A 68 -7.77 -5.73 -0.40
N SER A 69 -7.22 -5.62 0.81
CA SER A 69 -6.98 -6.74 1.72
C SER A 69 -7.33 -6.37 3.16
N LEU A 70 -7.69 -7.38 3.96
CA LEU A 70 -8.07 -7.22 5.37
C LEU A 70 -6.90 -6.87 6.28
N SER A 71 -5.70 -7.29 5.89
CA SER A 71 -4.47 -7.08 6.64
C SER A 71 -3.28 -7.17 5.70
N GLU A 72 -2.13 -6.65 6.13
CA GLU A 72 -0.86 -6.81 5.42
C GLU A 72 -0.47 -8.28 5.28
N GLY A 73 -0.84 -9.12 6.25
CA GLY A 73 -0.62 -10.57 6.19
C GLY A 73 -1.42 -11.22 5.05
N ASN A 74 -2.69 -10.88 4.89
CA ASN A 74 -3.52 -11.38 3.79
C ASN A 74 -3.00 -10.86 2.44
N ALA A 75 -2.57 -9.60 2.37
CA ALA A 75 -1.96 -9.04 1.16
C ALA A 75 -0.67 -9.79 0.78
N LEU A 76 0.18 -10.10 1.76
CA LEU A 76 1.39 -10.90 1.55
C LEU A 76 1.07 -12.30 1.04
N VAL A 77 0.07 -12.98 1.62
CA VAL A 77 -0.35 -14.31 1.14
C VAL A 77 -0.81 -14.26 -0.31
N ALA A 78 -1.62 -13.27 -0.69
CA ALA A 78 -2.05 -13.07 -2.08
C ALA A 78 -0.87 -12.82 -3.03
N LEU A 79 0.10 -12.00 -2.61
CA LEU A 79 1.34 -11.75 -3.36
C LEU A 79 2.18 -13.00 -3.56
N LEU A 80 2.39 -13.79 -2.50
CA LEU A 80 3.15 -15.03 -2.56
C LEU A 80 2.48 -16.06 -3.48
N LYS A 81 1.14 -16.14 -3.47
CA LYS A 81 0.37 -16.94 -4.43
C LYS A 81 0.62 -16.46 -5.87
N ALA A 82 0.58 -15.15 -6.11
CA ALA A 82 0.76 -14.55 -7.44
C ALA A 82 2.16 -14.80 -8.04
N PHE A 83 3.19 -15.00 -7.22
CA PHE A 83 4.55 -15.26 -7.71
C PHE A 83 4.74 -16.63 -8.34
N ASN A 84 3.79 -17.56 -8.20
CA ASN A 84 3.80 -18.86 -8.88
C ASN A 84 5.19 -19.55 -8.91
N ASN A 85 5.81 -19.69 -7.74
CA ASN A 85 7.11 -20.36 -7.56
C ASN A 85 8.31 -19.68 -8.26
N ARG A 86 8.32 -18.34 -8.37
CA ARG A 86 9.51 -17.58 -8.81
C ARG A 86 10.72 -17.94 -7.93
N ARG A 87 11.85 -18.26 -8.59
CA ARG A 87 13.09 -18.73 -7.93
C ARG A 87 13.70 -17.76 -6.91
N HIS A 88 13.47 -16.45 -7.07
CA HIS A 88 14.10 -15.44 -6.25
C HIS A 88 13.08 -14.38 -5.85
N ILE A 89 12.82 -14.29 -4.54
CA ILE A 89 11.99 -13.26 -3.91
C ILE A 89 12.88 -12.59 -2.85
N TYR A 90 13.06 -11.28 -2.95
CA TYR A 90 13.85 -10.50 -2.01
C TYR A 90 12.93 -9.56 -1.25
N PHE A 91 13.04 -9.56 0.08
CA PHE A 91 12.32 -8.64 0.95
C PHE A 91 13.31 -7.63 1.53
N ILE A 92 13.12 -6.35 1.20
CA ILE A 92 13.91 -5.26 1.75
C ILE A 92 13.03 -4.55 2.77
N ASN A 93 13.37 -4.69 4.05
CA ASN A 93 12.70 -3.96 5.11
C ASN A 93 13.43 -2.63 5.36
N LEU A 94 12.78 -1.51 5.06
CA LEU A 94 13.25 -0.19 5.45
C LEU A 94 12.67 0.13 6.83
N SER A 95 13.40 -0.23 7.88
CA SER A 95 12.93 -0.05 9.28
C SER A 95 13.00 1.39 9.78
N GLN A 96 13.61 2.30 9.02
CA GLN A 96 13.68 3.72 9.37
C GLN A 96 12.63 4.48 8.56
N GLU A 97 11.56 4.88 9.23
CA GLU A 97 10.62 5.83 8.64
C GLU A 97 11.33 7.13 8.29
N PHE A 98 11.02 7.65 7.11
CA PHE A 98 11.55 8.94 6.64
C PHE A 98 11.33 10.08 7.65
N SER A 99 10.24 10.01 8.42
CA SER A 99 9.92 10.96 9.49
C SER A 99 10.97 10.97 10.60
N ILE A 100 11.41 9.79 11.05
CA ILE A 100 12.43 9.65 12.10
C ILE A 100 13.76 10.20 11.61
N LEU A 101 14.14 9.84 10.38
CA LEU A 101 15.38 10.33 9.75
C LEU A 101 15.38 11.84 9.55
N GLN A 102 14.24 12.43 9.18
CA GLN A 102 14.11 13.89 9.07
C GLN A 102 14.28 14.58 10.41
N GLU A 103 13.71 14.02 11.47
CA GLU A 103 13.79 14.60 12.81
C GLU A 103 15.22 14.55 13.35
N GLU A 104 15.91 13.42 13.18
CA GLU A 104 17.35 13.29 13.50
C GLU A 104 18.22 14.26 12.69
N GLU A 105 17.97 14.41 11.38
CA GLU A 105 18.73 15.33 10.55
C GLU A 105 18.53 16.79 10.98
N LYS A 106 17.32 17.14 11.39
CA LYS A 106 16.98 18.47 11.88
C LYS A 106 17.65 18.77 13.22
N VAL A 107 17.60 17.83 14.16
CA VAL A 107 18.31 17.93 15.45
C VAL A 107 19.81 18.11 15.22
N ARG A 108 20.42 17.30 14.36
CA ARG A 108 21.85 17.40 14.02
C ARG A 108 22.22 18.78 13.43
N LYS A 109 21.40 19.33 12.52
CA LYS A 109 21.63 20.66 11.94
C LYS A 109 21.53 21.79 12.97
N GLU A 110 20.62 21.65 13.94
CA GLU A 110 20.46 22.63 15.03
C GLU A 110 21.65 22.60 16.00
N GLU A 111 22.17 21.41 16.32
CA GLU A 111 23.37 21.23 17.14
C GLU A 111 24.62 21.81 16.47
N GLU A 112 24.84 21.53 15.18
CA GLU A 112 25.95 22.09 14.40
C GLU A 112 25.87 23.62 14.30
N GLY A 113 24.65 24.18 14.20
CA GLY A 113 24.41 25.62 14.18
C GLY A 113 24.59 26.32 15.53
N MET A 114 24.46 25.59 16.65
CA MET A 114 24.78 26.09 17.99
C MET A 114 26.27 26.00 18.31
N LEU A 115 26.99 25.01 17.78
CA LEU A 115 28.43 24.85 18.00
C LEU A 115 29.28 25.85 17.20
N ALA A 116 28.70 26.45 16.15
CA ALA A 116 29.34 27.45 15.29
C ALA A 116 29.09 28.92 15.70
N LYS A 117 28.46 29.16 16.86
CA LYS A 117 28.25 30.48 17.46
C LYS A 117 29.05 30.63 18.75
#